data_AF-A0A3M5RPL5-F1
#
_entry.id   AF-A0A3M5RPL5-F1
#
_cell.length_a   1.000
_cell.length_b   1.000
_cell.length_c   1.000
_cell.angle_alpha   90.00
_cell.angle_beta   90.00
_cell.angle_gamma   90.00
#
_symmetry.space_group_name_H-M   'P 1'
#
loop_
_entity.id
_entity.type
_entity.pdbx_description
1 polymer ?
#
loop_
_entity_poly.entity_id
_entity_poly.type
_entity_poly.pdbx_seq_one_letter_code
_entity_poly.pdbx_strand_id
1 'polypeptide(L)'
;MGAFNGTSWEALMQLVLKTKYGAEGYQHVPATPGDFGIEGFTRSTGLAFQCYCPDFHYERKELYEKQRDKMSQDLKKLKDNEKSLSTILGGTRIKSWYLITPDVIHNKILSHAVEKQTEVRKWKLPHLHEDFTVYVHDAGYYMQEINQQKKFESLPISLGQDLHEIPRVNEGNTEYDDNLERKTNLRMADRGALAAEGLLKVTKKSFLDHDSYFQNLYDSHPQTYFQLAKALHGFENNIEEWKFEITGDPDQLVEKVKSKLQERLVGDELLSIDATTADEIIRRTMARWLAVCQVDFY
;
A
#
# COMPACT_ATOMS: atom_id res chain seq x y z
N MET A 1 15.98 1.84 5.23
CA MET A 1 15.73 2.06 3.79
C MET A 1 16.65 1.13 3.04
N GLY A 2 16.15 0.37 2.06
CA GLY A 2 17.02 -0.45 1.20
C GLY A 2 18.07 0.43 0.53
N ALA A 3 19.19 -0.16 0.09
CA ALA A 3 20.23 0.57 -0.62
C ALA A 3 19.69 1.00 -2.00
N PHE A 4 19.06 2.18 -2.06
CA PHE A 4 18.74 2.82 -3.33
C PHE A 4 20.05 3.10 -4.09
N ASN A 5 20.01 2.94 -5.41
CA ASN A 5 21.04 3.42 -6.32
C ASN A 5 20.42 4.52 -7.20
N GLY A 6 21.24 5.18 -8.04
CA GLY A 6 20.77 6.25 -8.93
C GLY A 6 19.45 5.91 -9.64
N THR A 7 19.40 4.73 -10.26
CA THR A 7 18.26 4.28 -11.07
C THR A 7 17.01 4.00 -10.24
N SER A 8 17.14 3.28 -9.12
CA SER A 8 15.98 2.93 -8.30
C SER A 8 15.40 4.12 -7.54
N TRP A 9 16.26 5.07 -7.16
CA TRP A 9 15.82 6.35 -6.59
C TRP A 9 15.05 7.19 -7.59
N GLU A 10 15.60 7.35 -8.81
CA GLU A 10 14.93 8.08 -9.87
C GLU A 10 13.57 7.45 -10.20
N ALA A 11 13.50 6.12 -10.36
CA ALA A 11 12.26 5.41 -10.65
C ALA A 11 11.19 5.66 -9.56
N LEU A 12 11.55 5.57 -8.29
CA LEU A 12 10.65 5.88 -7.17
C LEU A 12 10.18 7.33 -7.22
N MET A 13 11.12 8.27 -7.39
CA MET A 13 10.80 9.69 -7.44
C MET A 13 9.93 10.04 -8.65
N GLN A 14 10.08 9.36 -9.78
CA GLN A 14 9.20 9.54 -10.93
C GLN A 14 7.74 9.19 -10.60
N LEU A 15 7.48 8.13 -9.84
CA LEU A 15 6.13 7.79 -9.38
C LEU A 15 5.56 8.84 -8.43
N VAL A 16 6.40 9.30 -7.49
CA VAL A 16 6.06 10.36 -6.54
C VAL A 16 5.72 11.67 -7.26
N LEU A 17 6.58 12.12 -8.17
CA LEU A 17 6.42 13.39 -8.87
C LEU A 17 5.21 13.39 -9.80
N LYS A 18 4.95 12.28 -10.50
CA LYS A 18 3.73 12.12 -11.32
C LYS A 18 2.47 12.21 -10.48
N THR A 19 2.46 11.59 -9.30
CA THR A 19 1.32 11.62 -8.39
C THR A 19 1.11 13.02 -7.80
N LYS A 20 2.19 13.63 -7.29
CA LYS A 20 2.14 14.92 -6.57
C LYS A 20 1.87 16.11 -7.49
N TYR A 21 2.52 16.14 -8.66
CA TYR A 21 2.52 17.29 -9.56
C TYR A 21 1.76 17.02 -10.88
N GLY A 22 1.00 15.92 -10.97
CA GLY A 22 0.22 15.59 -12.15
C GLY A 22 -0.78 16.68 -12.54
N ALA A 23 -1.46 17.29 -11.56
CA ALA A 23 -2.39 18.41 -11.78
C ALA A 23 -1.70 19.67 -12.32
N GLU A 24 -0.40 19.85 -12.03
CA GLU A 24 0.41 20.97 -12.54
C GLU A 24 0.98 20.69 -13.95
N GLY A 25 0.63 19.53 -14.53
CA GLY A 25 1.10 19.08 -15.83
C GLY A 25 2.55 18.62 -15.78
N TYR A 26 2.93 17.80 -14.80
CA TYR A 26 4.24 17.17 -14.72
C TYR A 26 4.55 16.38 -16.00
N GLN A 27 5.75 16.56 -16.53
CA GLN A 27 6.29 15.89 -17.71
C GLN A 27 7.64 15.28 -17.35
N HIS A 28 7.73 13.96 -17.50
CA HIS A 28 8.99 13.23 -17.38
C HIS A 28 9.86 13.52 -18.62
N VAL A 29 11.15 13.78 -18.41
CA VAL A 29 12.15 13.94 -19.48
C VAL A 29 12.97 12.65 -19.56
N PRO A 30 12.78 11.82 -20.60
CA PRO A 30 13.55 10.58 -20.72
C PRO A 30 15.05 10.84 -20.91
N ALA A 31 15.88 9.96 -20.38
CA ALA A 31 17.34 10.05 -20.48
C ALA A 31 17.92 9.96 -21.91
N THR A 32 17.12 9.61 -22.92
CA THR A 32 17.56 9.51 -24.34
C THR A 32 16.92 10.62 -25.16
N PRO A 33 17.69 11.45 -25.91
CA PRO A 33 19.13 11.35 -26.20
C PRO A 33 20.08 11.95 -25.13
N GLY A 34 19.56 12.49 -24.03
CA GLY A 34 20.33 12.97 -22.88
C GLY A 34 19.43 13.70 -21.88
N ASP A 35 19.82 13.75 -20.61
CA ASP A 35 19.15 14.57 -19.60
C ASP A 35 19.60 16.03 -19.77
N PHE A 36 18.67 16.97 -19.88
CA PHE A 36 19.00 18.39 -20.03
C PHE A 36 19.37 19.06 -18.69
N GLY A 37 19.82 18.27 -17.72
CA GLY A 37 19.98 18.65 -16.31
C GLY A 37 18.67 18.63 -15.51
N ILE A 38 17.62 17.99 -16.07
CA ILE A 38 16.32 17.78 -15.45
C ILE A 38 15.80 16.39 -15.83
N GLU A 39 15.20 15.70 -14.87
CA GLU A 39 14.43 14.45 -15.07
C GLU A 39 12.94 14.73 -15.28
N GLY A 40 12.47 15.94 -15.01
CA GLY A 40 11.10 16.32 -15.28
C GLY A 40 10.78 17.76 -14.92
N PHE A 41 9.63 18.24 -15.41
CA PHE A 41 9.17 19.59 -15.13
C PHE A 41 7.64 19.70 -15.15
N THR A 42 7.09 20.72 -14.52
CA THR A 42 5.65 21.04 -14.54
C THR A 42 5.36 22.14 -15.55
N ARG A 43 4.37 21.95 -16.44
CA ARG A 43 4.01 22.96 -17.46
C ARG A 43 3.41 24.23 -16.88
N SER A 44 2.58 24.13 -15.84
CA SER A 44 1.83 25.28 -15.33
C SER A 44 2.64 26.17 -14.37
N THR A 45 3.48 25.57 -13.54
CA THR A 45 4.17 26.25 -12.43
C THR A 45 5.67 26.45 -12.67
N GLY A 46 6.26 25.77 -13.67
CA GLY A 46 7.67 25.92 -14.01
C GLY A 46 8.63 25.35 -12.96
N LEU A 47 8.23 24.31 -12.24
CA LEU A 47 9.13 23.52 -11.39
C LEU A 47 9.90 22.53 -12.27
N ALA A 48 11.20 22.37 -12.02
CA ALA A 48 12.07 21.43 -12.67
C ALA A 48 12.79 20.57 -11.61
N PHE A 49 12.91 19.28 -11.87
CA PHE A 49 13.40 18.33 -10.87
C PHE A 49 14.57 17.53 -11.44
N GLN A 50 15.59 17.35 -10.61
CA GLN A 50 16.72 16.48 -10.89
C GLN A 50 16.89 15.50 -9.73
N CYS A 51 16.84 14.22 -10.03
CA CYS A 51 17.03 13.18 -9.03
C CYS A 51 18.52 12.81 -8.96
N TYR A 52 19.04 12.66 -7.75
CA TYR A 52 20.40 12.19 -7.54
C TYR A 52 20.47 11.29 -6.31
N CYS A 53 20.78 10.01 -6.52
CA CYS A 53 21.15 9.10 -5.44
C CYS A 53 22.63 8.75 -5.58
N PRO A 54 23.45 8.99 -4.56
CA PRO A 54 24.81 8.49 -4.52
C PRO A 54 24.81 6.96 -4.46
N ASP A 55 25.74 6.30 -5.16
CA ASP A 55 25.78 4.83 -5.23
C ASP A 55 26.22 4.15 -3.91
N PHE A 56 26.81 4.92 -2.98
CA PHE A 56 27.32 4.42 -1.69
C PHE A 56 26.91 5.32 -0.53
N HIS A 57 26.88 4.75 0.68
CA HIS A 57 26.85 5.52 1.92
C HIS A 57 28.19 6.23 2.10
N TYR A 58 28.31 7.41 1.52
CA TYR A 58 29.51 8.22 1.57
C TYR A 58 29.70 8.86 2.96
N GLU A 59 30.95 9.10 3.33
CA GLU A 59 31.25 9.98 4.44
C GLU A 59 30.71 11.40 4.17
N ARG A 60 30.44 12.16 5.24
CA ARG A 60 29.77 13.48 5.17
C ARG A 60 30.37 14.42 4.15
N LYS A 61 31.70 14.43 4.02
CA LYS A 61 32.42 15.31 3.09
C LYS A 61 32.26 14.88 1.64
N GLU A 62 32.37 13.58 1.37
CA GLU A 62 32.26 13.04 0.01
C GLU A 62 30.83 13.17 -0.52
N LEU A 63 29.80 12.92 0.32
CA LEU A 63 28.41 13.13 -0.08
C LEU A 63 28.17 14.58 -0.51
N TYR A 64 28.67 15.54 0.28
CA TYR A 64 28.59 16.95 -0.06
C TYR A 64 29.28 17.29 -1.38
N GLU A 65 30.52 16.82 -1.60
CA GLU A 65 31.27 17.09 -2.83
C GLU A 65 30.54 16.56 -4.06
N LYS A 66 30.01 15.33 -3.97
CA LYS A 66 29.23 14.71 -5.06
C LYS A 66 27.94 15.46 -5.37
N GLN A 67 27.17 15.83 -4.35
CA GLN A 67 25.93 16.62 -4.51
C GLN A 67 26.22 18.01 -5.11
N ARG A 68 27.28 18.67 -4.62
CA ARG A 68 27.75 19.97 -5.12
C ARG A 68 28.13 19.90 -6.59
N ASP A 69 28.90 18.88 -6.97
CA ASP A 69 29.38 18.70 -8.33
C ASP A 69 28.22 18.37 -9.27
N LYS A 70 27.32 17.47 -8.86
CA LYS A 70 26.10 17.14 -9.61
C LYS A 70 25.24 18.37 -9.86
N MET A 71 24.95 19.16 -8.82
CA MET A 71 24.20 20.41 -8.95
C MET A 71 24.86 21.38 -9.94
N SER A 72 26.19 21.54 -9.84
CA SER A 72 26.93 22.45 -10.72
C SER A 72 26.90 22.00 -12.17
N GLN A 73 27.07 20.70 -12.41
CA GLN A 73 27.06 20.10 -13.75
C GLN A 73 25.67 20.22 -14.38
N ASP A 74 24.62 19.84 -13.66
CA ASP A 74 23.26 19.81 -14.20
C ASP A 74 22.69 21.21 -14.40
N LEU A 75 22.95 22.16 -13.51
CA LEU A 75 22.56 23.56 -13.75
C LEU A 75 23.27 24.13 -14.97
N LYS A 76 24.54 23.78 -15.22
CA LYS A 76 25.24 24.18 -16.45
C LYS A 76 24.57 23.61 -17.71
N LYS A 77 24.02 22.39 -17.65
CA LYS A 77 23.27 21.80 -18.77
C LYS A 77 22.04 22.63 -19.17
N LEU A 78 21.45 23.42 -18.25
CA LEU A 78 20.36 24.34 -18.59
C LEU A 78 20.80 25.39 -19.62
N LYS A 79 22.05 25.85 -19.50
CA LYS A 79 22.67 26.76 -20.47
C LYS A 79 23.09 26.02 -21.74
N ASP A 80 23.81 24.91 -21.57
CA ASP A 80 24.41 24.19 -22.71
C ASP A 80 23.35 23.62 -23.66
N ASN A 81 22.14 23.32 -23.16
CA ASN A 81 21.02 22.75 -23.92
C ASN A 81 19.86 23.73 -24.15
N GLU A 82 20.10 25.05 -24.14
CA GLU A 82 19.08 26.09 -24.21
C GLU A 82 18.02 25.84 -25.31
N LYS A 83 18.44 25.50 -26.53
CA LYS A 83 17.53 25.28 -27.67
C LYS A 83 16.61 24.08 -27.45
N SER A 84 17.17 22.95 -27.00
CA SER A 84 16.43 21.73 -26.73
C SER A 84 15.46 21.90 -25.58
N LEU A 85 15.90 22.55 -24.49
CA LEU A 85 15.05 22.88 -23.35
C LEU A 85 13.90 23.79 -23.73
N SER A 86 14.17 24.87 -24.47
CA SER A 86 13.13 25.78 -24.94
C SER A 86 12.08 25.06 -25.81
N THR A 87 12.52 24.07 -26.59
CA THR A 87 11.61 23.26 -27.42
C THR A 87 10.66 22.41 -26.57
N ILE A 88 11.18 21.70 -25.55
CA ILE A 88 10.33 20.81 -24.72
C ILE A 88 9.47 21.57 -23.73
N LEU A 89 9.98 22.69 -23.19
CA LEU A 89 9.27 23.56 -22.26
C LEU A 89 8.15 24.33 -22.96
N GLY A 90 8.30 24.62 -24.26
CA GLY A 90 7.38 25.44 -25.03
C GLY A 90 7.32 26.86 -24.44
N GLY A 91 6.13 27.28 -24.00
CA GLY A 91 5.96 28.58 -23.32
C GLY A 91 6.33 28.58 -21.83
N THR A 92 6.67 27.43 -21.26
CA THR A 92 6.97 27.31 -19.82
C THR A 92 8.34 27.92 -19.52
N ARG A 93 8.43 28.77 -18.49
CA ARG A 93 9.71 29.22 -17.93
C ARG A 93 9.97 28.54 -16.60
N ILE A 94 11.15 27.95 -16.43
CA ILE A 94 11.52 27.30 -15.17
C ILE A 94 11.72 28.38 -14.11
N LYS A 95 10.90 28.36 -13.07
CA LYS A 95 10.97 29.23 -11.90
C LYS A 95 11.76 28.61 -10.76
N SER A 96 11.74 27.29 -10.62
CA SER A 96 12.41 26.60 -9.53
C SER A 96 13.00 25.29 -9.99
N TRP A 97 14.26 25.05 -9.62
CA TRP A 97 14.96 23.81 -9.91
C TRP A 97 15.30 23.10 -8.60
N TYR A 98 14.96 21.81 -8.51
CA TYR A 98 15.09 21.01 -7.29
C TYR A 98 16.09 19.89 -7.52
N LEU A 99 17.15 19.86 -6.71
CA LEU A 99 17.94 18.65 -6.51
C LEU A 99 17.23 17.77 -5.47
N ILE A 100 16.74 16.61 -5.87
CA ILE A 100 16.11 15.63 -4.98
C ILE A 100 17.09 14.49 -4.72
N THR A 101 17.51 14.36 -3.47
CA THR A 101 18.48 13.36 -3.00
C THR A 101 17.92 12.60 -1.80
N PRO A 102 18.36 11.38 -1.49
CA PRO A 102 17.88 10.69 -0.29
C PRO A 102 18.13 11.47 1.00
N ASP A 103 19.36 11.97 1.16
CA ASP A 103 19.80 12.66 2.38
C ASP A 103 20.56 13.95 2.09
N VAL A 104 20.41 14.93 2.98
CA VAL A 104 21.20 16.17 3.02
C VAL A 104 21.85 16.31 4.40
N ILE A 105 23.16 16.04 4.47
CA ILE A 105 23.88 15.96 5.75
C ILE A 105 24.87 17.11 5.99
N HIS A 106 25.00 18.05 5.03
CA HIS A 106 25.88 19.20 5.17
C HIS A 106 25.22 20.48 4.64
N ASN A 107 25.02 21.46 5.54
CA ASN A 107 24.43 22.76 5.22
C ASN A 107 25.15 23.55 4.09
N LYS A 108 26.42 23.27 3.80
CA LYS A 108 27.16 23.91 2.70
C LYS A 108 26.49 23.69 1.35
N ILE A 109 25.72 22.61 1.18
CA ILE A 109 24.97 22.41 -0.06
C ILE A 109 23.90 23.50 -0.27
N LEU A 110 23.32 24.02 0.82
CA LEU A 110 22.35 25.11 0.77
C LEU A 110 23.04 26.43 0.38
N SER A 111 24.22 26.70 0.92
CA SER A 111 25.04 27.86 0.51
C SER A 111 25.41 27.77 -0.97
N HIS A 112 25.85 26.60 -1.42
CA HIS A 112 26.18 26.35 -2.82
C HIS A 112 24.96 26.52 -3.75
N ALA A 113 23.77 26.10 -3.32
CA ALA A 113 22.53 26.31 -4.06
C ALA A 113 22.24 27.81 -4.29
N VAL A 114 22.44 28.65 -3.26
CA VAL A 114 22.26 30.12 -3.37
C VAL A 114 23.31 30.76 -4.29
N GLU A 115 24.56 30.32 -4.20
CA GLU A 115 25.63 30.76 -5.11
C GLU A 115 25.28 30.42 -6.55
N LYS A 116 24.87 29.16 -6.81
CA LYS A 116 24.48 28.70 -8.14
C LYS A 116 23.24 29.37 -8.66
N GLN A 117 22.22 29.60 -7.83
CA GLN A 117 21.06 30.41 -8.19
C GLN A 117 21.48 31.78 -8.74
N THR A 118 22.38 32.47 -8.04
CA THR A 118 22.87 33.78 -8.44
C THR A 118 23.66 33.71 -9.75
N GLU A 119 24.46 32.67 -9.94
CA GLU A 119 25.19 32.39 -11.18
C GLU A 119 24.23 32.15 -12.36
N VAL A 120 23.26 31.26 -12.20
CA VAL A 120 22.30 30.89 -13.25
C VAL A 120 21.45 32.09 -13.68
N ARG A 121 20.97 32.90 -12.73
CA ARG A 121 20.21 34.14 -13.04
C ARG A 121 21.00 35.11 -13.92
N LYS A 122 22.32 35.20 -13.75
CA LYS A 122 23.20 36.08 -14.56
C LYS A 122 23.28 35.65 -16.02
N TRP A 123 23.00 34.39 -16.33
CA TRP A 123 23.00 33.90 -17.71
C TRP A 123 21.82 34.45 -18.52
N LYS A 124 20.76 34.94 -17.86
CA LYS A 124 19.57 35.55 -18.50
C LYS A 124 18.98 34.67 -19.61
N LEU A 125 18.90 33.36 -19.35
CA LEU A 125 18.40 32.39 -20.32
C LEU A 125 16.88 32.59 -20.53
N PRO A 126 16.38 32.51 -21.77
CA PRO A 126 14.98 32.81 -22.09
C PRO A 126 13.99 31.83 -21.45
N HIS A 127 14.40 30.57 -21.28
CA HIS A 127 13.57 29.52 -20.70
C HIS A 127 13.59 29.48 -19.16
N LEU A 128 14.30 30.41 -18.50
CA LEU A 128 14.31 30.54 -17.04
C LEU A 128 13.56 31.80 -16.61
N HIS A 129 12.87 31.74 -15.48
CA HIS A 129 12.23 32.90 -14.85
C HIS A 129 13.29 33.83 -14.25
N GLU A 130 12.99 35.13 -14.12
CA GLU A 130 13.92 36.10 -13.51
C GLU A 130 14.20 35.78 -12.03
N ASP A 131 13.16 35.36 -11.30
CA ASP A 131 13.24 34.86 -9.93
C ASP A 131 13.64 33.38 -9.80
N PHE A 132 14.38 32.82 -10.77
CA PHE A 132 14.80 31.41 -10.76
C PHE A 132 15.42 31.01 -9.41
N THR A 133 14.93 29.96 -8.76
CA THR A 133 15.40 29.54 -7.43
C THR A 133 15.92 28.10 -7.46
N VAL A 134 17.00 27.82 -6.72
CA VAL A 134 17.59 26.48 -6.61
C VAL A 134 17.27 25.92 -5.23
N TYR A 135 16.65 24.74 -5.19
CA TYR A 135 16.27 24.04 -3.97
C TYR A 135 16.99 22.70 -3.87
N VAL A 136 17.17 22.25 -2.62
CA VAL A 136 17.68 20.92 -2.30
C VAL A 136 16.67 20.25 -1.37
N HIS A 137 16.08 19.16 -1.83
CA HIS A 137 15.12 18.38 -1.04
C HIS A 137 15.72 17.01 -0.74
N ASP A 138 15.60 16.60 0.52
CA ASP A 138 15.82 15.21 0.93
C ASP A 138 14.54 14.36 0.75
N ALA A 139 14.62 13.06 1.07
CA ALA A 139 13.48 12.16 1.03
C ALA A 139 12.32 12.59 1.96
N GLY A 140 12.61 13.35 3.02
CA GLY A 140 11.64 13.79 4.02
C GLY A 140 10.53 14.65 3.43
N TYR A 141 10.84 15.47 2.42
CA TYR A 141 9.87 16.31 1.69
C TYR A 141 8.80 15.51 0.93
N TYR A 142 9.04 14.22 0.70
CA TYR A 142 8.20 13.34 -0.11
C TYR A 142 7.76 12.08 0.65
N MET A 143 7.98 12.03 1.97
CA MET A 143 7.78 10.81 2.76
C MET A 143 6.34 10.30 2.72
N GLN A 144 5.35 11.20 2.65
CA GLN A 144 3.94 10.81 2.53
C GLN A 144 3.68 10.12 1.20
N GLU A 145 4.13 10.69 0.10
CA GLU A 145 3.96 10.14 -1.25
C GLU A 145 4.77 8.85 -1.43
N ILE A 146 5.99 8.79 -0.91
CA ILE A 146 6.82 7.56 -0.92
C ILE A 146 6.08 6.43 -0.18
N ASN A 147 5.48 6.72 0.97
CA ASN A 147 4.73 5.71 1.72
C ASN A 147 3.45 5.29 1.01
N GLN A 148 2.78 6.20 0.29
CA GLN A 148 1.65 5.84 -0.57
C GLN A 148 2.07 4.88 -1.68
N GLN A 149 3.18 5.15 -2.38
CA GLN A 149 3.68 4.27 -3.44
C GLN A 149 4.02 2.87 -2.91
N LYS A 150 4.66 2.77 -1.74
CA LYS A 150 4.95 1.47 -1.10
C LYS A 150 3.67 0.69 -0.77
N LYS A 151 2.61 1.38 -0.32
CA LYS A 151 1.30 0.74 -0.09
C LYS A 151 0.68 0.25 -1.40
N PHE A 152 0.85 0.98 -2.50
CA PHE A 152 0.38 0.52 -3.81
C PHE A 152 1.16 -0.69 -4.32
N GLU A 153 2.49 -0.72 -4.14
CA GLU A 153 3.32 -1.88 -4.51
C GLU A 153 3.00 -3.12 -3.67
N SER A 154 2.53 -2.96 -2.43
CA SER A 154 2.09 -4.05 -1.56
C SER A 154 0.64 -4.49 -1.80
N LEU A 155 -0.12 -3.82 -2.66
CA LEU A 155 -1.48 -4.26 -2.99
C LEU A 155 -1.41 -5.50 -3.92
N PRO A 156 -1.97 -6.65 -3.53
CA PRO A 156 -2.06 -7.80 -4.40
C PRO A 156 -2.92 -7.49 -5.61
N ILE A 157 -2.49 -8.00 -6.76
CA ILE A 157 -3.22 -7.90 -8.02
C ILE A 157 -4.56 -8.64 -7.87
N SER A 158 -5.67 -7.91 -7.93
CA SER A 158 -7.02 -8.50 -7.95
C SER A 158 -7.51 -8.58 -9.39
N LEU A 159 -7.39 -9.76 -10.01
CA LEU A 159 -8.03 -10.06 -11.29
C LEU A 159 -9.44 -10.60 -11.01
N GLY A 160 -10.43 -9.73 -11.02
CA GLY A 160 -11.83 -10.11 -10.81
C GLY A 160 -12.67 -8.91 -10.35
N GLN A 161 -13.86 -8.78 -10.93
CA GLN A 161 -14.86 -7.80 -10.51
C GLN A 161 -15.92 -8.54 -9.71
N ASP A 162 -15.56 -8.97 -8.50
CA ASP A 162 -16.51 -9.64 -7.62
C ASP A 162 -16.82 -8.73 -6.44
N LEU A 163 -18.03 -8.16 -6.46
CA LEU A 163 -18.66 -7.63 -5.25
C LEU A 163 -19.00 -8.84 -4.37
N HIS A 164 -18.06 -9.22 -3.53
CA HIS A 164 -18.29 -10.24 -2.52
C HIS A 164 -19.07 -9.63 -1.35
N GLU A 165 -20.30 -10.09 -1.15
CA GLU A 165 -21.09 -9.81 0.05
C GLU A 165 -21.10 -11.05 0.95
N ILE A 166 -20.95 -10.85 2.26
CA ILE A 166 -21.12 -11.95 3.22
C ILE A 166 -22.62 -12.28 3.28
N PRO A 167 -23.07 -13.49 2.88
CA PRO A 167 -24.50 -13.74 2.74
C PRO A 167 -25.19 -13.76 4.09
N ARG A 168 -26.26 -12.95 4.23
CA ARG A 168 -27.11 -12.89 5.43
C ARG A 168 -27.84 -14.21 5.68
N VAL A 169 -28.13 -14.50 6.94
CA VAL A 169 -28.89 -15.68 7.31
C VAL A 169 -30.36 -15.49 6.91
N ASN A 170 -30.99 -16.51 6.32
CA ASN A 170 -32.43 -16.48 6.05
C ASN A 170 -33.19 -16.64 7.38
N GLU A 171 -33.88 -15.60 7.83
CA GLU A 171 -34.60 -15.54 9.13
C GLU A 171 -35.69 -16.63 9.33
N GLY A 172 -35.95 -17.50 8.35
CA GLY A 172 -37.05 -18.46 8.37
C GLY A 172 -36.70 -19.95 8.52
N ASN A 173 -35.42 -20.35 8.57
CA ASN A 173 -35.06 -21.78 8.62
C ASN A 173 -34.95 -22.31 10.05
N THR A 174 -35.86 -23.22 10.43
CA THR A 174 -35.85 -23.93 11.72
C THR A 174 -34.70 -24.94 11.85
N GLU A 175 -34.03 -25.26 10.74
CA GLU A 175 -32.99 -26.30 10.68
C GLU A 175 -31.63 -25.88 11.28
N TYR A 176 -31.39 -24.58 11.50
CA TYR A 176 -30.11 -24.09 12.02
C TYR A 176 -29.84 -24.54 13.45
N ASP A 177 -30.86 -24.51 14.30
CA ASP A 177 -30.76 -24.96 15.68
C ASP A 177 -30.47 -26.46 15.75
N ASP A 178 -31.19 -27.25 14.94
CA ASP A 178 -30.99 -28.70 14.83
C ASP A 178 -29.57 -29.03 14.35
N ASN A 179 -29.06 -28.30 13.36
CA ASN A 179 -27.70 -28.45 12.85
C ASN A 179 -26.65 -28.12 13.91
N LEU A 180 -26.82 -27.01 14.63
CA LEU A 180 -25.90 -26.62 15.70
C LEU A 180 -25.91 -27.63 16.85
N GLU A 181 -27.08 -28.12 17.25
CA GLU A 181 -27.21 -29.12 18.32
C GLU A 181 -26.56 -30.45 17.93
N ARG A 182 -26.92 -31.01 16.76
CA ARG A 182 -26.33 -32.24 16.24
C ARG A 182 -24.81 -32.16 16.17
N LYS A 183 -24.28 -31.11 15.55
CA LYS A 183 -22.83 -30.93 15.33
C LYS A 183 -22.09 -30.67 16.63
N THR A 184 -22.69 -29.96 17.58
CA THR A 184 -22.09 -29.75 18.90
C THR A 184 -22.00 -31.05 19.68
N ASN A 185 -23.05 -31.88 19.65
CA ASN A 185 -23.04 -33.20 20.29
C ASN A 185 -21.98 -34.12 19.70
N LEU A 186 -21.81 -34.14 18.37
CA LEU A 186 -20.75 -34.91 17.72
C LEU A 186 -19.34 -34.46 18.16
N ARG A 187 -19.10 -33.15 18.27
CA ARG A 187 -17.82 -32.61 18.73
C ARG A 187 -17.52 -32.91 20.19
N MET A 188 -18.55 -33.03 21.02
CA MET A 188 -18.41 -33.18 22.48
C MET A 188 -18.76 -34.58 22.98
N ALA A 189 -18.81 -35.59 22.09
CA ALA A 189 -19.22 -36.96 22.41
C ALA A 189 -18.46 -37.55 23.60
N ASP A 190 -17.15 -37.28 23.70
CA ASP A 190 -16.28 -37.78 24.76
C ASP A 190 -16.20 -36.87 26.00
N ARG A 191 -16.85 -35.70 25.99
CA ARG A 191 -16.74 -34.65 27.03
C ARG A 191 -18.01 -34.46 27.88
N GLY A 192 -19.10 -35.15 27.52
CA GLY A 192 -20.34 -35.20 28.29
C GLY A 192 -21.30 -34.03 28.07
N ALA A 193 -22.55 -34.19 28.55
CA ALA A 193 -23.67 -33.31 28.22
C ALA A 193 -23.50 -31.84 28.67
N LEU A 194 -22.90 -31.60 29.85
CA LEU A 194 -22.67 -30.24 30.35
C LEU A 194 -21.72 -29.42 29.46
N ALA A 195 -20.68 -30.08 28.90
CA ALA A 195 -19.75 -29.42 27.99
C ALA A 195 -20.42 -29.12 26.64
N ALA A 196 -21.25 -30.05 26.15
CA ALA A 196 -22.04 -29.86 24.93
C ALA A 196 -23.03 -28.68 25.06
N GLU A 197 -23.77 -28.60 26.16
CA GLU A 197 -24.72 -27.52 26.42
C GLU A 197 -24.03 -26.15 26.50
N GLY A 198 -22.89 -26.07 27.19
CA GLY A 198 -22.11 -24.85 27.30
C GLY A 198 -21.59 -24.36 25.94
N LEU A 199 -21.05 -25.27 25.13
CA LEU A 199 -20.56 -24.97 23.78
C LEU A 199 -21.70 -24.56 22.83
N LEU A 200 -22.84 -25.24 22.90
CA LEU A 200 -24.02 -24.92 22.09
C LEU A 200 -24.50 -23.50 22.37
N LYS A 201 -24.59 -23.12 23.66
CA LYS A 201 -25.01 -21.78 24.08
C LYS A 201 -24.11 -20.68 23.51
N VAL A 202 -22.79 -20.86 23.58
CA VAL A 202 -21.82 -19.87 23.07
C VAL A 202 -21.85 -19.80 21.53
N THR A 203 -21.99 -20.95 20.87
CA THR A 203 -22.04 -21.04 19.41
C THR A 203 -23.32 -20.39 18.88
N LYS A 204 -24.47 -20.66 19.51
CA LYS A 204 -25.76 -20.06 19.15
C LYS A 204 -25.75 -18.54 19.33
N LYS A 205 -25.18 -18.03 20.43
CA LYS A 205 -25.01 -16.58 20.60
C LYS A 205 -24.19 -15.97 19.46
N SER A 206 -23.06 -16.61 19.10
CA SER A 206 -22.19 -16.12 18.04
C SER A 206 -22.86 -16.16 16.66
N PHE A 207 -23.74 -17.15 16.43
CA PHE A 207 -24.56 -17.24 15.23
C PHE A 207 -25.59 -16.10 15.15
N LEU A 208 -26.33 -15.84 16.22
CA LEU A 208 -27.32 -14.75 16.27
C LEU A 208 -26.68 -13.36 16.14
N ASP A 209 -25.48 -13.18 16.70
CA ASP A 209 -24.74 -11.92 16.62
C ASP A 209 -24.08 -11.70 15.24
N HIS A 210 -24.02 -12.72 14.36
CA HIS A 210 -23.28 -12.70 13.09
C HIS A 210 -23.67 -11.52 12.20
N ASP A 211 -24.93 -11.47 11.76
CA ASP A 211 -25.37 -10.51 10.73
C ASP A 211 -25.26 -9.06 11.22
N SER A 212 -25.62 -8.81 12.48
CA SER A 212 -25.49 -7.49 13.08
C SER A 212 -24.04 -7.00 13.16
N TYR A 213 -23.09 -7.90 13.45
CA TYR A 213 -21.67 -7.57 13.52
C TYR A 213 -21.11 -7.21 12.15
N PHE A 214 -21.38 -8.02 11.13
CA PHE A 214 -20.89 -7.76 9.78
C PHE A 214 -21.58 -6.57 9.11
N GLN A 215 -22.84 -6.27 9.46
CA GLN A 215 -23.50 -5.04 9.05
C GLN A 215 -22.81 -3.81 9.65
N ASN A 216 -22.50 -3.83 10.95
CA ASN A 216 -21.75 -2.73 11.58
C ASN A 216 -20.35 -2.57 10.97
N LEU A 217 -19.68 -3.66 10.62
CA LEU A 217 -18.38 -3.61 9.93
C LEU A 217 -18.50 -2.99 8.54
N TYR A 218 -19.54 -3.36 7.78
CA TYR A 218 -19.83 -2.75 6.49
C TYR A 218 -20.09 -1.24 6.62
N ASP A 219 -20.92 -0.83 7.58
CA ASP A 219 -21.31 0.57 7.75
C ASP A 219 -20.13 1.45 8.23
N SER A 220 -19.23 0.90 9.06
CA SER A 220 -18.13 1.65 9.66
C SER A 220 -16.82 1.57 8.86
N HIS A 221 -16.50 0.41 8.27
CA HIS A 221 -15.24 0.14 7.56
C HIS A 221 -15.47 -0.65 6.26
N PRO A 222 -16.12 -0.05 5.23
CA PRO A 222 -16.49 -0.75 4.01
C PRO A 222 -15.33 -1.44 3.29
N GLN A 223 -14.15 -0.83 3.26
CA GLN A 223 -12.97 -1.40 2.59
C GLN A 223 -12.50 -2.69 3.27
N THR A 224 -12.39 -2.69 4.59
CA THR A 224 -12.05 -3.88 5.38
C THR A 224 -13.11 -4.97 5.19
N TYR A 225 -14.40 -4.59 5.18
CA TYR A 225 -15.49 -5.53 4.90
C TYR A 225 -15.31 -6.22 3.54
N PHE A 226 -15.04 -5.47 2.46
CA PHE A 226 -14.92 -6.07 1.13
C PHE A 226 -13.72 -7.01 1.02
N GLN A 227 -12.57 -6.64 1.60
CA GLN A 227 -11.41 -7.54 1.63
C GLN A 227 -11.70 -8.79 2.46
N LEU A 228 -12.43 -8.64 3.57
CA LEU A 228 -12.83 -9.76 4.41
C LEU A 228 -13.78 -10.70 3.69
N ALA A 229 -14.81 -10.18 3.03
CA ALA A 229 -15.76 -10.96 2.26
C ALA A 229 -15.05 -11.77 1.15
N LYS A 230 -14.07 -11.16 0.48
CA LYS A 230 -13.22 -11.85 -0.50
C LYS A 230 -12.40 -12.97 0.14
N ALA A 231 -11.77 -12.71 1.29
CA ALA A 231 -10.97 -13.70 2.01
C ALA A 231 -11.83 -14.89 2.46
N LEU A 232 -13.03 -14.62 2.99
CA LEU A 232 -13.97 -15.65 3.44
C LEU A 232 -14.47 -16.52 2.29
N HIS A 233 -14.94 -15.95 1.17
CA HIS A 233 -15.37 -16.73 0.01
C HIS A 233 -14.23 -17.60 -0.56
N GLY A 234 -13.03 -17.02 -0.68
CA GLY A 234 -11.86 -17.78 -1.11
C GLY A 234 -11.49 -18.92 -0.15
N PHE A 235 -11.92 -18.85 1.11
CA PHE A 235 -11.70 -19.89 2.11
C PHE A 235 -12.83 -20.93 2.13
N GLU A 236 -14.07 -20.55 1.84
CA GLU A 236 -15.20 -21.48 1.69
C GLU A 236 -14.92 -22.52 0.61
N ASN A 237 -14.32 -22.13 -0.51
CA ASN A 237 -13.88 -23.06 -1.56
C ASN A 237 -12.85 -24.08 -1.05
N ASN A 238 -11.91 -23.65 -0.20
CA ASN A 238 -10.92 -24.55 0.39
C ASN A 238 -11.58 -25.52 1.39
N ILE A 239 -12.62 -25.09 2.10
CA ILE A 239 -13.37 -25.97 3.01
C ILE A 239 -14.08 -27.09 2.24
N GLU A 240 -14.68 -26.79 1.09
CA GLU A 240 -15.29 -27.81 0.24
C GLU A 240 -14.28 -28.89 -0.18
N GLU A 241 -13.04 -28.49 -0.49
CA GLU A 241 -11.96 -29.43 -0.78
C GLU A 241 -11.55 -30.24 0.47
N TRP A 242 -11.36 -29.58 1.61
CA TRP A 242 -10.91 -30.22 2.85
C TRP A 242 -11.91 -31.22 3.42
N LYS A 243 -13.21 -31.10 3.11
CA LYS A 243 -14.23 -32.10 3.49
C LYS A 243 -13.87 -33.51 3.00
N PHE A 244 -13.19 -33.62 1.86
CA PHE A 244 -12.80 -34.92 1.29
C PHE A 244 -11.44 -35.42 1.78
N GLU A 245 -10.60 -34.52 2.29
CA GLU A 245 -9.23 -34.84 2.72
C GLU A 245 -9.12 -35.14 4.21
N ILE A 246 -9.93 -34.47 5.04
CA ILE A 246 -9.81 -34.56 6.50
C ILE A 246 -10.60 -35.76 7.01
N THR A 247 -9.85 -36.79 7.39
CA THR A 247 -10.33 -37.88 8.24
C THR A 247 -9.92 -37.58 9.69
N GLY A 248 -10.88 -37.45 10.60
CA GLY A 248 -10.58 -37.09 11.98
C GLY A 248 -11.80 -36.72 12.83
N ASP A 249 -11.55 -36.47 14.11
CA ASP A 249 -12.56 -36.04 15.08
C ASP A 249 -13.18 -34.68 14.69
N PRO A 250 -14.52 -34.50 14.76
CA PRO A 250 -15.19 -33.25 14.40
C PRO A 250 -14.67 -32.00 15.11
N ASP A 251 -14.19 -32.11 16.36
CA ASP A 251 -13.63 -30.96 17.09
C ASP A 251 -12.27 -30.56 16.49
N GLN A 252 -11.44 -31.54 16.13
CA GLN A 252 -10.15 -31.30 15.47
C GLN A 252 -10.31 -30.64 14.10
N LEU A 253 -11.34 -31.03 13.32
CA LEU A 253 -11.64 -30.38 12.04
C LEU A 253 -11.99 -28.90 12.25
N VAL A 254 -12.87 -28.59 13.21
CA VAL A 254 -13.25 -27.21 13.53
C VAL A 254 -12.04 -26.37 13.97
N GLU A 255 -11.18 -26.90 14.82
CA GLU A 255 -9.99 -26.18 15.28
C GLU A 255 -8.98 -25.95 14.15
N LYS A 256 -8.82 -26.92 13.23
CA LYS A 256 -7.97 -26.75 12.05
C LYS A 256 -8.50 -25.66 11.12
N VAL A 257 -9.81 -25.61 10.88
CA VAL A 257 -10.45 -24.58 10.06
C VAL A 257 -10.25 -23.20 10.69
N LYS A 258 -10.45 -23.07 12.02
CA LYS A 258 -10.19 -21.82 12.75
C LYS A 258 -8.74 -21.37 12.65
N SER A 259 -7.78 -22.25 12.90
CA SER A 259 -6.35 -21.93 12.85
C SER A 259 -5.93 -21.43 11.48
N LYS A 260 -6.34 -22.13 10.40
CA LYS A 260 -6.03 -21.72 9.04
C LYS A 260 -6.72 -20.41 8.64
N LEU A 261 -7.93 -20.17 9.13
CA LEU A 261 -8.61 -18.90 8.91
C LEU A 261 -7.90 -17.77 9.67
N GLN A 262 -7.44 -18.01 10.89
CA GLN A 262 -6.67 -17.04 11.68
C GLN A 262 -5.36 -16.66 11.00
N GLU A 263 -4.59 -17.66 10.53
CA GLU A 263 -3.38 -17.43 9.75
C GLU A 263 -3.65 -16.57 8.51
N ARG A 264 -4.76 -16.84 7.80
CA ARG A 264 -5.15 -16.07 6.61
C ARG A 264 -5.56 -14.64 6.93
N LEU A 265 -6.37 -14.44 7.97
CA LEU A 265 -6.92 -13.13 8.31
C LEU A 265 -5.87 -12.20 8.93
N VAL A 266 -5.02 -12.73 9.83
CA VAL A 266 -3.96 -11.95 10.49
C VAL A 266 -2.76 -11.75 9.57
N GLY A 267 -2.50 -12.69 8.66
CA GLY A 267 -1.40 -12.60 7.69
C GLY A 267 -1.68 -11.68 6.50
N ASP A 268 -2.92 -11.20 6.33
CA ASP A 268 -3.29 -10.30 5.23
C ASP A 268 -3.14 -8.84 5.66
N GLU A 269 -2.06 -8.20 5.22
CA GLU A 269 -1.76 -6.79 5.52
C GLU A 269 -2.86 -5.83 5.06
N LEU A 270 -3.69 -6.21 4.07
CA LEU A 270 -4.77 -5.36 3.57
C LEU A 270 -5.98 -5.31 4.49
N LEU A 271 -6.21 -6.37 5.27
CA LEU A 271 -7.33 -6.42 6.20
C LEU A 271 -7.14 -5.42 7.35
N SER A 272 -5.89 -5.18 7.76
CA SER A 272 -5.54 -4.24 8.82
C SER A 272 -6.35 -4.45 10.11
N ILE A 273 -6.66 -5.71 10.44
CA ILE A 273 -7.34 -6.10 11.67
C ILE A 273 -6.35 -6.69 12.68
N ASP A 274 -6.59 -6.49 13.96
CA ASP A 274 -5.81 -7.14 15.02
C ASP A 274 -6.29 -8.58 15.28
N ALA A 275 -5.50 -9.32 16.06
CA ALA A 275 -5.80 -10.72 16.41
C ALA A 275 -7.14 -10.86 17.16
N THR A 276 -7.52 -9.87 17.98
CA THR A 276 -8.78 -9.90 18.74
C THR A 276 -9.99 -9.78 17.82
N THR A 277 -9.92 -8.87 16.85
CA THR A 277 -10.95 -8.67 15.82
C THR A 277 -11.03 -9.90 14.92
N ALA A 278 -9.88 -10.50 14.56
CA ALA A 278 -9.84 -11.75 13.82
C ALA A 278 -10.56 -12.89 14.57
N ASP A 279 -10.31 -13.05 15.87
CA ASP A 279 -11.00 -14.07 16.70
C ASP A 279 -12.52 -13.87 16.74
N GLU A 280 -12.97 -12.61 16.81
CA GLU A 280 -14.39 -12.27 16.77
C GLU A 280 -15.07 -12.61 15.44
N ILE A 281 -14.38 -12.35 14.33
CA ILE A 281 -14.81 -12.69 12.98
C ILE A 281 -14.88 -14.22 12.85
N ILE A 282 -13.79 -14.92 13.17
CA ILE A 282 -13.69 -16.39 13.04
C ILE A 282 -14.78 -17.07 13.84
N ARG A 283 -15.04 -16.64 15.07
CA ARG A 283 -16.06 -17.23 15.93
C ARG A 283 -17.46 -17.16 15.31
N ARG A 284 -17.82 -16.00 14.74
CA ARG A 284 -19.12 -15.77 14.11
C ARG A 284 -19.22 -16.52 12.78
N THR A 285 -18.18 -16.45 11.96
CA THR A 285 -18.10 -17.17 10.67
C THR A 285 -18.22 -18.69 10.89
N MET A 286 -17.51 -19.26 11.86
CA MET A 286 -17.61 -20.68 12.18
C MET A 286 -19.00 -21.07 12.68
N ALA A 287 -19.61 -20.25 13.54
CA ALA A 287 -20.97 -20.51 14.02
C ALA A 287 -21.97 -20.53 12.84
N ARG A 288 -21.84 -19.59 11.90
CA ARG A 288 -22.62 -19.59 10.65
C ARG A 288 -22.36 -20.84 9.82
N TRP A 289 -21.10 -21.18 9.53
CA TRP A 289 -20.76 -22.33 8.71
C TRP A 289 -21.23 -23.67 9.28
N LEU A 290 -21.26 -23.81 10.61
CA LEU A 290 -21.86 -24.97 11.26
C LEU A 290 -23.38 -24.98 11.10
N ALA A 291 -24.05 -23.84 11.27
CA ALA A 291 -25.51 -23.73 11.14
C ALA A 291 -25.99 -23.99 9.70
N VAL A 292 -25.33 -23.42 8.69
CA VAL A 292 -25.71 -23.52 7.26
C VAL A 292 -25.09 -24.71 6.52
N CYS A 293 -24.43 -25.62 7.24
CA CYS A 293 -23.76 -26.81 6.70
C CYS A 293 -22.62 -26.56 5.71
N GLN A 294 -22.02 -25.38 5.73
CA GLN A 294 -20.74 -25.15 5.05
C GLN A 294 -19.62 -26.01 5.65
N VAL A 295 -19.68 -26.28 6.96
CA VAL A 295 -18.86 -27.28 7.65
C VAL A 295 -19.79 -28.37 8.18
N ASP A 296 -19.60 -29.61 7.76
CA ASP A 296 -20.46 -30.74 8.14
C ASP A 296 -19.63 -31.99 8.50
N PHE A 297 -20.26 -32.88 9.27
CA PHE A 297 -19.70 -34.13 9.78
C PHE A 297 -20.66 -35.27 9.44
N TYR A 298 -20.12 -36.35 8.84
CA TYR A 298 -20.84 -37.57 8.48
C TYR A 298 -20.49 -38.72 9.44
#